data_AF-A0A0L0N527-F1
#
_entry.id   AF-A0A0L0N527-F1
#
_cell.length_a   1.000
_cell.length_b   1.000
_cell.length_c   1.000
_cell.angle_alpha   90.00
_cell.angle_beta   90.00
_cell.angle_gamma   90.00
#
_symmetry.space_group_name_H-M   'P 1'
#
loop_
_entity.id
_entity.type
_entity.pdbx_description
1 polymer ?
#
loop_
_entity_poly.entity_id
_entity_poly.type
_entity_poly.pdbx_seq_one_letter_code
_entity_poly.pdbx_strand_id
1 'polypeptide(L)'
;MVQSELSQLVGLRAIIVGAGITGLTAAHTLHKAGIDYVVVEKWPDVAPPAGASIALIPSTLRVLQQLGLLEPVERLAEPFTDGATNRDPKGKVIMNSDLWGRFRENHGRDVLLLERRAFLDALYDKLPDKSRVHFNKKVVKIVENADGVEILFVDGTTERGDFVLGADGVHSVVRQTMWDHANTVEPGLITVDEKMAIMTTWTCLFGFGPGEPNLRNELSVSSFDGSRCILLASQPKQSFFFVFWKPKKPWSRYTRPRYSEEDAEKAAKSVADLPINETMVFAELWNKRHRAQLADIEEGVLSRWHYGRHVLVGDAAHKVTPNMALGGNLGIESVTVLTNLLRKALVDKEGLEKLKASELKTVFEEYQAQQLLRAQAIFELSSFVSRAQAWDSRWLKFKSIYIAPHRNPRALPDGLGEIIRRAAILDFVPVGKWPEGRLGWVHGDADGEGSTEVKPGMPATNDWAGSQLLHAAKLVVGGIAAALIVSWVLRVIVG
;
A
#
# COMPACT_ATOMS: atom_id res chain seq x y z
N MET A 1 -8.95 -31.81 17.83
CA MET A 1 -10.29 -32.20 17.36
C MET A 1 -11.23 -31.06 17.74
N VAL A 2 -11.25 -29.94 17.02
CA VAL A 2 -12.05 -29.73 15.81
C VAL A 2 -11.16 -29.08 14.73
N GLN A 3 -10.64 -29.92 13.85
CA GLN A 3 -9.87 -29.56 12.66
C GLN A 3 -10.36 -30.47 11.52
N SER A 4 -11.68 -30.70 11.49
CA SER A 4 -12.37 -31.49 10.48
C SER A 4 -13.34 -30.53 9.79
N GLU A 5 -13.12 -30.38 8.48
CA GLU A 5 -13.98 -29.69 7.53
C GLU A 5 -13.86 -28.15 7.50
N LEU A 6 -12.69 -27.66 7.07
CA LEU A 6 -12.73 -26.70 5.95
C LEU A 6 -13.34 -27.47 4.78
N SER A 7 -14.67 -27.56 4.72
CA SER A 7 -15.31 -27.85 3.45
C SER A 7 -14.80 -26.75 2.52
N GLN A 8 -14.01 -27.12 1.51
CA GLN A 8 -13.71 -26.19 0.42
C GLN A 8 -15.07 -25.62 0.01
N LEU A 9 -15.24 -24.30 0.05
CA LEU A 9 -16.44 -23.71 -0.52
C LEU A 9 -16.37 -24.04 -2.01
N VAL A 10 -17.20 -25.00 -2.42
CA VAL A 10 -16.91 -25.82 -3.60
C VAL A 10 -16.94 -24.99 -4.87
N GLY A 11 -15.93 -25.18 -5.72
CA GLY A 11 -16.00 -24.91 -7.16
C GLY A 11 -15.43 -23.57 -7.65
N LEU A 12 -15.00 -22.65 -6.77
CA LEU A 12 -14.37 -21.39 -7.20
C LEU A 12 -12.85 -21.44 -7.04
N ARG A 13 -12.13 -21.24 -8.15
CA ARG A 13 -10.67 -21.16 -8.20
C ARG A 13 -10.17 -19.81 -8.72
N ALA A 14 -9.33 -19.15 -7.93
CA ALA A 14 -8.63 -17.93 -8.30
C ALA A 14 -7.24 -18.23 -8.89
N ILE A 15 -6.87 -17.59 -10.00
CA ILE A 15 -5.46 -17.50 -10.42
C ILE A 15 -4.91 -16.14 -9.97
N ILE A 16 -4.03 -16.15 -8.97
CA ILE A 16 -3.38 -14.95 -8.43
C ILE A 16 -2.10 -14.71 -9.23
N VAL A 17 -2.03 -13.61 -9.97
CA VAL A 17 -0.83 -13.23 -10.73
C VAL A 17 0.02 -12.28 -9.89
N GLY A 18 1.21 -12.75 -9.51
CA GLY A 18 2.19 -12.05 -8.68
C GLY A 18 2.24 -12.57 -7.24
N ALA A 19 3.42 -13.03 -6.80
CA ALA A 19 3.70 -13.45 -5.42
C ALA A 19 4.32 -12.31 -4.59
N GLY A 20 3.89 -11.07 -4.82
CA GLY A 20 4.23 -9.94 -3.96
C GLY A 20 3.42 -9.94 -2.65
N ILE A 21 3.57 -8.89 -1.85
CA ILE A 21 2.87 -8.74 -0.56
C ILE A 21 1.36 -8.93 -0.72
N THR A 22 0.76 -8.27 -1.70
CA THR A 22 -0.68 -8.35 -1.98
C THR A 22 -1.09 -9.76 -2.40
N GLY A 23 -0.32 -10.41 -3.28
CA GLY A 23 -0.67 -11.73 -3.81
C GLY A 23 -0.49 -12.87 -2.80
N LEU A 24 0.58 -12.84 -1.99
CA LEU A 24 0.76 -13.80 -0.90
C LEU A 24 -0.28 -13.58 0.20
N THR A 25 -0.64 -12.34 0.51
CA THR A 25 -1.76 -12.05 1.41
C THR A 25 -3.07 -12.60 0.85
N ALA A 26 -3.35 -12.43 -0.45
CA ALA A 26 -4.53 -13.02 -1.10
C ALA A 26 -4.57 -14.55 -0.95
N ALA A 27 -3.44 -15.22 -1.12
CA ALA A 27 -3.34 -16.67 -0.89
C ALA A 27 -3.71 -17.05 0.55
N HIS A 28 -3.22 -16.31 1.54
CA HIS A 28 -3.58 -16.52 2.95
C HIS A 28 -5.06 -16.28 3.23
N THR A 29 -5.63 -15.18 2.74
CA THR A 29 -7.04 -14.83 2.99
C THR A 29 -7.98 -15.82 2.29
N LEU A 30 -7.70 -16.19 1.04
CA LEU A 30 -8.48 -17.19 0.29
C LEU A 30 -8.37 -18.58 0.92
N HIS A 31 -7.18 -18.97 1.40
CA HIS A 31 -7.01 -20.21 2.16
C HIS A 31 -7.91 -20.23 3.41
N LYS A 32 -7.91 -19.14 4.19
CA LYS A 32 -8.78 -19.02 5.37
C LYS A 32 -10.26 -19.06 5.00
N ALA A 33 -10.63 -18.51 3.84
CA ALA A 33 -12.00 -18.54 3.33
C ALA A 33 -12.42 -19.90 2.75
N GLY A 34 -11.51 -20.87 2.60
CA GLY A 34 -11.79 -22.14 1.95
C GLY A 34 -11.98 -22.05 0.44
N ILE A 35 -11.46 -20.99 -0.21
CA ILE A 35 -11.55 -20.75 -1.65
C ILE A 35 -10.29 -21.31 -2.33
N ASP A 36 -10.44 -22.02 -3.44
CA ASP A 36 -9.31 -22.62 -4.16
C ASP A 36 -8.48 -21.54 -4.88
N TYR A 37 -7.17 -21.72 -4.93
CA TYR A 37 -6.28 -20.77 -5.57
C TYR A 37 -4.96 -21.37 -6.03
N VAL A 38 -4.33 -20.67 -6.97
CA VAL A 38 -2.92 -20.85 -7.35
C VAL A 38 -2.27 -19.48 -7.46
N VAL A 39 -1.01 -19.36 -7.04
CA VAL A 39 -0.21 -18.14 -7.21
C VAL A 39 0.82 -18.40 -8.30
N VAL A 40 0.91 -17.49 -9.27
CA VAL A 40 1.89 -17.56 -10.35
C VAL A 40 2.82 -16.35 -10.31
N GLU A 41 4.12 -16.59 -10.26
CA GLU A 41 5.16 -15.56 -10.13
C GLU A 41 6.16 -15.65 -11.29
N LYS A 42 6.50 -14.51 -11.89
CA LYS A 42 7.43 -14.44 -13.02
C LYS A 42 8.88 -14.65 -12.60
N TRP A 43 9.22 -14.31 -11.35
CA TRP A 43 10.56 -14.49 -10.80
C TRP A 43 10.81 -15.94 -10.37
N PRO A 44 12.09 -16.36 -10.28
CA PRO A 44 12.45 -17.71 -9.81
C PRO A 44 12.34 -17.89 -8.30
N ASP A 45 12.14 -16.81 -7.55
CA ASP A 45 12.13 -16.78 -6.08
C ASP A 45 11.07 -15.78 -5.58
N VAL A 46 10.55 -16.02 -4.37
CA VAL A 46 9.45 -15.26 -3.75
C VAL A 46 9.89 -13.88 -3.24
N ALA A 47 11.14 -13.78 -2.80
CA ALA A 47 11.68 -12.58 -2.21
C ALA A 47 12.96 -12.17 -2.94
N PRO A 48 12.84 -11.71 -4.21
CA PRO A 48 13.99 -11.21 -4.95
C PRO A 48 14.66 -10.08 -4.15
N PRO A 49 15.98 -9.86 -4.29
CA PRO A 49 16.71 -8.82 -3.57
C PRO A 49 16.37 -7.43 -4.12
N ALA A 50 15.12 -7.01 -3.96
CA ALA A 50 14.54 -5.79 -4.48
C ALA A 50 13.59 -5.18 -3.44
N GLY A 51 13.59 -3.85 -3.36
CA GLY A 51 12.91 -3.12 -2.28
C GLY A 51 13.84 -2.79 -1.11
N ALA A 52 13.43 -1.79 -0.32
CA ALA A 52 14.05 -1.40 0.95
C ALA A 52 13.19 -1.92 2.11
N SER A 53 12.34 -1.07 2.70
CA SER A 53 11.49 -1.42 3.83
C SER A 53 10.00 -1.42 3.50
N ILE A 54 9.22 -1.97 4.44
CA ILE A 54 7.79 -1.76 4.58
C ILE A 54 7.49 -1.35 6.02
N ALA A 55 6.53 -0.45 6.21
CA ALA A 55 5.96 -0.18 7.53
C ALA A 55 4.55 -0.78 7.58
N LEU A 56 4.27 -1.56 8.62
CA LEU A 56 2.98 -2.21 8.85
C LEU A 56 2.24 -1.46 9.96
N ILE A 57 1.07 -0.95 9.63
CA ILE A 57 0.24 -0.15 10.54
C ILE A 57 -0.69 -1.05 11.36
N PRO A 58 -1.19 -0.58 12.52
CA PRO A 58 -1.99 -1.40 13.43
C PRO A 58 -3.18 -2.14 12.79
N SER A 59 -3.86 -1.55 11.79
CA SER A 59 -4.92 -2.25 11.07
C SER A 59 -4.44 -3.47 10.29
N THR A 60 -3.31 -3.34 9.59
CA THR A 60 -2.69 -4.46 8.88
C THR A 60 -2.19 -5.52 9.85
N LEU A 61 -1.67 -5.11 11.01
CA LEU A 61 -1.27 -6.03 12.07
C LEU A 61 -2.46 -6.86 12.60
N ARG A 62 -3.69 -6.31 12.65
CA ARG A 62 -4.90 -7.07 12.97
C ARG A 62 -5.19 -8.16 11.93
N VAL A 63 -5.05 -7.84 10.64
CA VAL A 63 -5.19 -8.83 9.56
C VAL A 63 -4.10 -9.91 9.70
N LEU A 64 -2.85 -9.53 9.94
CA LEU A 64 -1.77 -10.49 10.17
C LEU A 64 -2.02 -11.36 11.40
N GLN A 65 -2.69 -10.85 12.44
CA GLN A 65 -3.11 -11.65 13.59
C GLN A 65 -4.14 -12.72 13.19
N GLN A 66 -5.17 -12.36 12.41
CA GLN A 66 -6.16 -13.32 11.88
C GLN A 66 -5.51 -14.41 11.02
N LEU A 67 -4.45 -14.06 10.30
CA LEU A 67 -3.68 -14.97 9.46
C LEU A 67 -2.64 -15.80 10.24
N GLY A 68 -2.41 -15.53 11.54
CA GLY A 68 -1.39 -16.20 12.34
C GLY A 68 0.05 -15.77 12.02
N LEU A 69 0.21 -14.58 11.42
CA LEU A 69 1.47 -14.02 10.92
C LEU A 69 2.06 -12.92 11.83
N LEU A 70 1.29 -12.39 12.78
CA LEU A 70 1.72 -11.25 13.60
C LEU A 70 3.02 -11.53 14.36
N GLU A 71 3.08 -12.62 15.13
CA GLU A 71 4.23 -12.94 15.98
C GLU A 71 5.52 -13.21 15.18
N PRO A 72 5.50 -13.97 14.05
CA PRO A 72 6.65 -14.05 13.15
C PRO A 72 7.13 -12.70 12.62
N VAL A 73 6.22 -11.80 12.26
CA VAL A 73 6.54 -10.48 11.70
C VAL A 73 7.09 -9.53 12.77
N GLU A 74 6.55 -9.58 13.99
CA GLU A 74 7.05 -8.81 15.13
C GLU A 74 8.52 -9.13 15.44
N ARG A 75 8.94 -10.39 15.29
CA ARG A 75 10.35 -10.78 15.47
C ARG A 75 11.31 -10.19 14.43
N LEU A 76 10.80 -9.79 13.26
CA LEU A 76 11.59 -9.20 12.18
C LEU A 76 11.70 -7.68 12.27
N ALA A 77 10.84 -7.05 13.07
CA ALA A 77 10.74 -5.60 13.18
C ALA A 77 11.36 -5.09 14.48
N GLU A 78 11.84 -3.85 14.44
CA GLU A 78 12.20 -3.10 15.65
C GLU A 78 11.28 -1.88 15.76
N PRO A 79 10.71 -1.58 16.94
CA PRO A 79 9.88 -0.40 17.10
C PRO A 79 10.75 0.87 17.05
N PHE A 80 10.21 1.93 16.46
CA PHE A 80 10.77 3.27 16.61
C PHE A 80 10.58 3.75 18.05
N THR A 81 11.61 4.35 18.64
CA THR A 81 11.56 4.87 20.02
C THR A 81 11.66 6.40 20.10
N ASP A 82 12.19 7.05 19.06
CA ASP A 82 12.64 8.45 19.15
C ASP A 82 11.77 9.42 18.33
N GLY A 83 10.63 8.94 17.83
CA GLY A 83 9.62 9.74 17.15
C GLY A 83 9.87 9.97 15.65
N ALA A 84 9.43 11.12 15.15
CA ALA A 84 9.62 11.55 13.79
C ALA A 84 10.09 13.02 13.73
N THR A 85 11.14 13.28 12.95
CA THR A 85 11.75 14.61 12.79
C THR A 85 11.65 15.11 11.35
N ASN A 86 11.41 16.42 11.19
CA ASN A 86 11.67 17.13 9.94
C ASN A 86 12.88 18.04 10.11
N ARG A 87 13.71 18.11 9.08
CA ARG A 87 14.97 18.85 9.06
C ARG A 87 15.03 19.82 7.89
N ASP A 88 15.73 20.92 8.11
CA ASP A 88 16.04 21.90 7.06
C ASP A 88 17.22 21.42 6.17
N PRO A 89 17.58 22.16 5.11
CA PRO A 89 18.67 21.78 4.21
C PRO A 89 20.05 21.72 4.86
N LYS A 90 20.21 22.23 6.09
CA LYS A 90 21.45 22.17 6.87
C LYS A 90 21.45 21.02 7.87
N GLY A 91 20.42 20.18 7.86
CA GLY A 91 20.27 19.05 8.78
C GLY A 91 19.68 19.42 10.15
N LYS A 92 19.36 20.70 10.39
CA LYS A 92 18.82 21.18 11.66
C LYS A 92 17.36 20.77 11.81
N VAL A 93 17.00 20.28 12.99
CA VAL A 93 15.60 19.91 13.30
C VAL A 93 14.71 21.15 13.31
N ILE A 94 13.66 21.13 12.49
CA ILE A 94 12.60 22.16 12.44
C ILE A 94 11.28 21.69 13.05
N MET A 95 11.09 20.37 13.13
CA MET A 95 9.93 19.77 13.77
C MET A 95 10.32 18.44 14.39
N ASN A 96 9.87 18.20 15.62
CA ASN A 96 9.97 16.91 16.28
C ASN A 96 8.57 16.52 16.79
N SER A 97 8.18 15.28 16.55
CA SER A 97 6.87 14.76 16.95
C SER A 97 6.98 13.33 17.45
N ASP A 98 6.24 13.04 18.52
CA ASP A 98 6.02 11.66 18.97
C ASP A 98 4.91 11.01 18.12
N LEU A 99 5.19 10.79 16.83
CA LEU A 99 4.23 10.17 15.91
C LEU A 99 3.92 8.73 16.32
N TRP A 100 4.94 7.98 16.70
CA TRP A 100 4.85 6.53 16.97
C TRP A 100 4.19 6.23 18.31
N GLY A 101 4.53 6.96 19.38
CA GLY A 101 3.86 6.83 20.67
C GLY A 101 2.36 7.12 20.56
N ARG A 102 1.96 8.05 19.70
CA ARG A 102 0.54 8.36 19.45
C ARG A 102 -0.19 7.29 18.65
N PHE A 103 0.49 6.57 17.75
CA PHE A 103 -0.12 5.39 17.13
C PHE A 103 -0.37 4.27 18.13
N ARG A 104 0.59 4.04 19.04
CA ARG A 104 0.42 3.09 20.15
C ARG A 104 -0.73 3.52 21.06
N GLU A 105 -0.79 4.78 21.45
CA GLU A 105 -1.89 5.31 22.26
C GLU A 105 -3.25 5.13 21.56
N ASN A 106 -3.32 5.40 20.25
CA ASN A 106 -4.56 5.32 19.50
C ASN A 106 -5.03 3.88 19.26
N HIS A 107 -4.12 2.92 19.06
CA HIS A 107 -4.47 1.58 18.55
C HIS A 107 -3.94 0.39 19.39
N GLY A 108 -3.25 0.67 20.49
CA GLY A 108 -2.69 -0.34 21.39
C GLY A 108 -1.39 -0.99 20.92
N ARG A 109 -0.91 -0.68 19.70
CA ARG A 109 0.35 -1.23 19.14
C ARG A 109 1.12 -0.22 18.31
N ASP A 110 2.44 -0.42 18.25
CA ASP A 110 3.34 0.35 17.39
C ASP A 110 3.18 0.01 15.91
N VAL A 111 3.68 0.91 15.07
CA VAL A 111 3.96 0.62 13.66
C VAL A 111 5.24 -0.23 13.59
N LEU A 112 5.22 -1.30 12.80
CA LEU A 112 6.38 -2.17 12.61
C LEU A 112 7.08 -1.82 11.32
N LEU A 113 8.35 -1.41 11.39
CA LEU A 113 9.21 -1.24 10.23
C LEU A 113 10.18 -2.42 10.12
N LEU A 114 10.23 -3.03 8.94
CA LEU A 114 11.10 -4.16 8.64
C LEU A 114 11.54 -4.16 7.17
N GLU A 115 12.56 -4.96 6.83
CA GLU A 115 12.96 -5.18 5.45
C GLU A 115 11.79 -5.82 4.67
N ARG A 116 11.47 -5.24 3.51
CA ARG A 116 10.38 -5.74 2.65
C ARG A 116 10.60 -7.20 2.24
N ARG A 117 11.84 -7.60 2.02
CA ARG A 117 12.22 -8.97 1.66
C ARG A 117 11.89 -9.95 2.78
N ALA A 118 12.34 -9.66 4.01
CA ALA A 118 12.06 -10.47 5.18
C ALA A 118 10.54 -10.64 5.44
N PHE A 119 9.75 -9.60 5.15
CA PHE A 119 8.29 -9.70 5.22
C PHE A 119 7.70 -10.65 4.17
N LEU A 120 8.20 -10.62 2.93
CA LEU A 120 7.79 -11.56 1.87
C LEU A 120 8.16 -13.00 2.24
N ASP A 121 9.36 -13.22 2.76
CA ASP A 121 9.81 -14.53 3.24
C ASP A 121 8.85 -15.04 4.34
N ALA A 122 8.51 -14.20 5.32
CA ALA A 122 7.57 -14.57 6.38
C ALA A 122 6.17 -14.91 5.84
N LEU A 123 5.67 -14.15 4.86
CA LEU A 123 4.39 -14.44 4.20
C LEU A 123 4.44 -15.80 3.49
N TYR A 124 5.50 -16.07 2.74
CA TYR A 124 5.66 -17.32 1.99
C TYR A 124 5.86 -18.53 2.90
N ASP A 125 6.76 -18.44 3.88
CA ASP A 125 7.11 -19.55 4.76
C ASP A 125 5.95 -20.02 5.63
N LYS A 126 5.02 -19.11 5.92
CA LYS A 126 3.82 -19.40 6.70
C LYS A 126 2.61 -19.76 5.84
N LEU A 127 2.72 -19.76 4.51
CA LEU A 127 1.64 -20.27 3.67
C LEU A 127 1.37 -21.74 4.01
N PRO A 128 0.10 -22.13 4.23
CA PRO A 128 -0.25 -23.51 4.58
C PRO A 128 0.13 -24.53 3.51
N ASP A 129 0.09 -24.14 2.24
CA ASP A 129 0.45 -24.98 1.11
C ASP A 129 1.30 -24.21 0.10
N LYS A 130 2.62 -24.32 0.24
CA LYS A 130 3.60 -23.68 -0.65
C LYS A 130 3.63 -24.29 -2.05
N SER A 131 3.08 -25.50 -2.26
CA SER A 131 3.04 -26.13 -3.58
C SER A 131 2.16 -25.39 -4.58
N ARG A 132 1.24 -24.55 -4.07
CA ARG A 132 0.36 -23.67 -4.85
C ARG A 132 1.03 -22.43 -5.41
N VAL A 133 2.30 -22.20 -5.10
CA VAL A 133 3.06 -21.05 -5.61
C VAL A 133 4.01 -21.53 -6.70
N HIS A 134 3.71 -21.16 -7.94
CA HIS A 134 4.47 -21.56 -9.11
C HIS A 134 5.35 -20.40 -9.61
N PHE A 135 6.66 -20.58 -9.49
CA PHE A 135 7.67 -19.63 -9.98
C PHE A 135 7.96 -19.79 -11.47
N ASN A 136 8.67 -18.81 -12.04
CA ASN A 136 9.00 -18.74 -13.48
C ASN A 136 7.76 -18.73 -14.40
N LYS A 137 6.57 -18.40 -13.88
CA LYS A 137 5.30 -18.32 -14.60
C LYS A 137 5.02 -16.90 -15.07
N LYS A 138 5.77 -16.46 -16.08
CA LYS A 138 5.54 -15.16 -16.72
C LYS A 138 4.34 -15.23 -17.67
N VAL A 139 3.28 -14.50 -17.35
CA VAL A 139 2.05 -14.41 -18.16
C VAL A 139 2.32 -13.76 -19.51
N VAL A 140 1.78 -14.36 -20.57
CA VAL A 140 1.82 -13.85 -21.96
C VAL A 140 0.43 -13.46 -22.43
N LYS A 141 -0.57 -14.28 -22.12
CA LYS A 141 -1.95 -14.10 -22.57
C LYS A 141 -2.91 -14.62 -21.52
N ILE A 142 -4.05 -13.92 -21.37
CA ILE A 142 -5.19 -14.37 -20.59
C ILE A 142 -6.37 -14.44 -21.55
N VAL A 143 -7.05 -15.57 -21.58
CA VAL A 143 -8.23 -15.80 -22.40
C VAL A 143 -9.41 -16.08 -21.49
N GLU A 144 -10.46 -15.28 -21.65
CA GLU A 144 -11.74 -15.51 -21.00
C GLU A 144 -12.59 -16.45 -21.85
N ASN A 145 -13.14 -17.49 -21.22
CA ASN A 145 -14.06 -18.46 -21.82
C ASN A 145 -15.39 -18.43 -21.04
N ALA A 146 -16.43 -19.09 -21.56
CA ALA A 146 -17.75 -19.15 -20.90
C ALA A 146 -17.65 -19.59 -19.42
N ASP A 147 -16.81 -20.61 -19.16
CA ASP A 147 -16.74 -21.28 -17.86
C ASP A 147 -15.58 -20.83 -16.97
N GLY A 148 -14.71 -19.91 -17.41
CA GLY A 148 -13.53 -19.51 -16.64
C GLY A 148 -12.50 -18.72 -17.43
N VAL A 149 -11.27 -18.70 -16.93
CA VAL A 149 -10.10 -18.07 -17.55
C VAL A 149 -8.99 -19.10 -17.77
N GLU A 150 -8.22 -18.89 -18.83
CA GLU A 150 -7.01 -19.64 -19.13
C GLU A 150 -5.83 -18.68 -19.32
N ILE A 151 -4.74 -18.93 -18.59
CA ILE A 151 -3.51 -18.13 -18.66
C ILE A 151 -2.44 -18.95 -19.39
N LEU A 152 -1.84 -18.36 -20.42
CA LEU A 152 -0.67 -18.89 -21.11
C LEU A 152 0.60 -18.22 -20.59
N PHE A 153 1.60 -19.04 -20.25
CA PHE A 153 2.91 -18.57 -19.79
C PHE A 153 3.98 -18.65 -20.88
N VAL A 154 5.10 -17.95 -20.66
CA VAL A 154 6.25 -17.93 -21.58
C VAL A 154 6.84 -19.31 -21.83
N ASP A 155 6.78 -20.22 -20.84
CA ASP A 155 7.28 -21.59 -20.96
C ASP A 155 6.35 -22.52 -21.77
N GLY A 156 5.25 -21.99 -22.31
CA GLY A 156 4.26 -22.72 -23.09
C GLY A 156 3.21 -23.47 -22.26
N THR A 157 3.37 -23.52 -20.94
CA THR A 157 2.37 -24.13 -20.06
C THR A 157 1.15 -23.22 -19.87
N THR A 158 0.05 -23.81 -19.43
CA THR A 158 -1.19 -23.07 -19.15
C THR A 158 -1.72 -23.37 -17.74
N GLU A 159 -2.52 -22.45 -17.22
CA GLU A 159 -3.26 -22.61 -15.96
C GLU A 159 -4.72 -22.19 -16.15
N ARG A 160 -5.64 -22.90 -15.50
CA ARG A 160 -7.09 -22.66 -15.61
C ARG A 160 -7.69 -22.34 -14.24
N GLY A 161 -8.68 -21.45 -14.25
CA GLY A 161 -9.42 -21.04 -13.06
C GLY A 161 -10.71 -20.34 -13.43
N ASP A 162 -11.46 -19.87 -12.45
CA ASP A 162 -12.74 -19.18 -12.68
C ASP A 162 -12.57 -17.68 -12.85
N PHE A 163 -11.53 -17.09 -12.25
CA PHE A 163 -11.18 -15.69 -12.43
C PHE A 163 -9.69 -15.47 -12.21
N VAL A 164 -9.20 -14.34 -12.73
CA VAL A 164 -7.82 -13.89 -12.52
C VAL A 164 -7.79 -12.69 -11.58
N LEU A 165 -6.94 -12.78 -10.56
CA LEU A 165 -6.68 -11.71 -9.60
C LEU A 165 -5.30 -11.10 -9.89
N GLY A 166 -5.30 -9.87 -10.39
CA GLY A 166 -4.10 -9.11 -10.68
C GLY A 166 -3.49 -8.49 -9.42
N ALA A 167 -2.46 -9.14 -8.89
CA ALA A 167 -1.61 -8.67 -7.78
C ALA A 167 -0.16 -8.41 -8.26
N ASP A 168 0.03 -8.17 -9.55
CA ASP A 168 1.29 -8.08 -10.29
C ASP A 168 1.86 -6.65 -10.37
N GLY A 169 1.36 -5.78 -9.50
CA GLY A 169 1.92 -4.46 -9.19
C GLY A 169 1.64 -3.38 -10.24
N VAL A 170 2.36 -2.27 -10.10
CA VAL A 170 2.15 -1.04 -10.89
C VAL A 170 2.33 -1.21 -12.39
N HIS A 171 3.00 -2.28 -12.83
CA HIS A 171 3.19 -2.62 -14.24
C HIS A 171 2.32 -3.79 -14.72
N SER A 172 1.20 -4.00 -14.03
CA SER A 172 0.29 -5.13 -14.22
C SER A 172 0.06 -5.50 -15.69
N VAL A 173 0.32 -6.78 -16.00
CA VAL A 173 -0.06 -7.44 -17.24
C VAL A 173 -1.53 -7.84 -17.20
N VAL A 174 -2.05 -8.24 -16.03
CA VAL A 174 -3.48 -8.53 -15.86
C VAL A 174 -4.32 -7.31 -16.22
N ARG A 175 -3.94 -6.11 -15.74
CA ARG A 175 -4.59 -4.85 -16.11
C ARG A 175 -4.54 -4.57 -17.59
N GLN A 176 -3.39 -4.79 -18.23
CA GLN A 176 -3.23 -4.56 -19.66
C GLN A 176 -4.15 -5.50 -20.46
N THR A 177 -4.13 -6.80 -20.15
CA THR A 177 -4.98 -7.79 -20.82
C THR A 177 -6.48 -7.54 -20.54
N MET A 178 -6.84 -7.16 -19.32
CA MET A 178 -8.21 -6.74 -18.98
C MET A 178 -8.66 -5.56 -19.85
N TRP A 179 -7.82 -4.54 -20.02
CA TRP A 179 -8.15 -3.39 -20.85
C TRP A 179 -8.29 -3.75 -22.33
N ASP A 180 -7.39 -4.58 -22.85
CA ASP A 180 -7.41 -5.00 -24.25
C ASP A 180 -8.64 -5.88 -24.53
N HIS A 181 -8.99 -6.77 -23.60
CA HIS A 181 -10.22 -7.57 -23.68
C HIS A 181 -11.46 -6.68 -23.65
N ALA A 182 -11.54 -5.77 -22.68
CA ALA A 182 -12.66 -4.83 -22.54
C ALA A 182 -12.89 -4.02 -23.82
N ASN A 183 -11.83 -3.45 -24.41
CA ASN A 183 -11.96 -2.67 -25.66
C ASN A 183 -12.19 -3.53 -26.91
N THR A 184 -11.90 -4.83 -26.85
CA THR A 184 -12.25 -5.76 -27.95
C THR A 184 -13.74 -6.06 -27.94
N VAL A 185 -14.31 -6.28 -26.75
CA VAL A 185 -15.74 -6.59 -26.56
C VAL A 185 -16.61 -5.34 -26.66
N GLU A 186 -16.18 -4.24 -26.04
CA GLU A 186 -16.88 -2.95 -26.01
C GLU A 186 -15.91 -1.82 -26.39
N PRO A 187 -15.79 -1.51 -27.70
CA PRO A 187 -14.85 -0.51 -28.19
C PRO A 187 -15.03 0.85 -27.54
N GLY A 188 -13.94 1.40 -26.98
CA GLY A 188 -13.90 2.72 -26.35
C GLY A 188 -14.21 2.72 -24.85
N LEU A 189 -14.56 1.58 -24.25
CA LEU A 189 -14.87 1.49 -22.81
C LEU A 189 -13.68 1.90 -21.93
N ILE A 190 -12.47 1.51 -22.30
CA ILE A 190 -11.22 1.91 -21.65
C ILE A 190 -10.62 3.08 -22.42
N THR A 191 -10.72 4.26 -21.83
CA THR A 191 -10.25 5.52 -22.39
C THR A 191 -8.72 5.66 -22.32
N VAL A 192 -8.18 6.63 -23.06
CA VAL A 192 -6.77 7.02 -22.92
C VAL A 192 -6.49 7.56 -21.52
N ASP A 193 -7.42 8.33 -20.94
CA ASP A 193 -7.28 8.88 -19.59
C ASP A 193 -7.14 7.78 -18.54
N GLU A 194 -7.93 6.70 -18.64
CA GLU A 194 -7.81 5.53 -17.77
C GLU A 194 -6.42 4.87 -17.89
N LYS A 195 -5.91 4.74 -19.13
CA LYS A 195 -4.58 4.17 -19.39
C LYS A 195 -3.44 5.07 -18.90
N MET A 196 -3.71 6.36 -18.70
CA MET A 196 -2.78 7.38 -18.26
C MET A 196 -3.03 7.84 -16.81
N ALA A 197 -3.92 7.19 -16.08
CA ALA A 197 -4.31 7.59 -14.72
C ALA A 197 -3.21 7.34 -13.67
N ILE A 198 -2.30 6.38 -13.92
CA ILE A 198 -1.12 6.12 -13.08
C ILE A 198 0.12 6.67 -13.81
N MET A 199 0.75 7.68 -13.22
CA MET A 199 1.88 8.40 -13.80
C MET A 199 3.06 8.42 -12.84
N THR A 200 4.27 8.39 -13.38
CA THR A 200 5.49 8.67 -12.62
C THR A 200 5.54 10.15 -12.29
N THR A 201 5.52 10.48 -11.00
CA THR A 201 5.62 11.85 -10.50
C THR A 201 6.84 12.09 -9.63
N TRP A 202 7.58 11.01 -9.26
CA TRP A 202 8.85 11.08 -8.55
C TRP A 202 9.80 10.00 -9.06
N THR A 203 11.09 10.22 -8.91
CA THR A 203 12.11 9.17 -8.95
C THR A 203 12.65 8.99 -7.53
N CYS A 204 12.92 7.76 -7.13
CA CYS A 204 13.40 7.45 -5.79
C CYS A 204 14.64 6.55 -5.84
N LEU A 205 15.70 6.98 -5.17
CA LEU A 205 16.83 6.14 -4.81
C LEU A 205 16.57 5.60 -3.42
N PHE A 206 16.39 4.30 -3.29
CA PHE A 206 16.14 3.71 -1.99
C PHE A 206 17.04 2.50 -1.74
N GLY A 207 17.31 2.28 -0.46
CA GLY A 207 18.19 1.21 -0.03
C GLY A 207 18.18 1.05 1.46
N PHE A 208 19.06 0.17 1.92
CA PHE A 208 19.25 -0.07 3.34
C PHE A 208 20.71 -0.44 3.63
N GLY A 209 21.08 -0.28 4.88
CA GLY A 209 22.41 -0.57 5.39
C GLY A 209 22.36 -0.91 6.88
N PRO A 210 23.53 -1.03 7.52
CA PRO A 210 23.61 -1.27 8.95
C PRO A 210 23.02 -0.09 9.73
N GLY A 211 22.69 -0.34 11.00
CA GLY A 211 22.36 0.73 11.94
C GLY A 211 23.54 1.71 12.07
N GLU A 212 23.21 2.98 12.27
CA GLU A 212 24.21 4.06 12.34
C GLU A 212 24.15 4.71 13.72
N PRO A 213 25.21 4.61 14.54
CA PRO A 213 25.22 5.12 15.92
C PRO A 213 24.95 6.62 16.05
N ASN A 214 25.22 7.40 15.00
CA ASN A 214 24.98 8.84 14.97
C ASN A 214 23.54 9.21 14.56
N LEU A 215 22.69 8.23 14.30
CA LEU A 215 21.29 8.41 13.96
C LEU A 215 20.40 7.95 15.12
N ARG A 216 19.32 8.70 15.36
CA ARG A 216 18.28 8.37 16.34
C ARG A 216 17.42 7.21 15.82
N ASN A 217 16.76 6.48 16.71
CA ASN A 217 15.78 5.45 16.33
C ASN A 217 14.45 6.10 15.93
N GLU A 218 14.45 6.78 14.78
CA GLU A 218 13.38 7.66 14.31
C GLU A 218 13.11 7.53 12.81
N LEU A 219 11.99 8.12 12.39
CA LEU A 219 11.79 8.51 11.00
C LEU A 219 12.21 9.98 10.85
N SER A 220 13.24 10.23 10.06
CA SER A 220 13.70 11.58 9.74
C SER A 220 13.40 11.94 8.30
N VAL A 221 12.99 13.19 8.08
CA VAL A 221 12.75 13.77 6.76
C VAL A 221 13.61 15.02 6.62
N SER A 222 14.49 15.05 5.62
CA SER A 222 15.25 16.25 5.26
C SER A 222 14.70 16.84 3.96
N SER A 223 14.34 18.12 3.99
CA SER A 223 13.77 18.85 2.86
C SER A 223 14.76 19.88 2.31
N PHE A 224 14.84 20.04 0.98
CA PHE A 224 15.89 20.85 0.35
C PHE A 224 15.36 22.05 -0.44
N ASP A 225 15.27 21.90 -1.76
CA ASP A 225 15.18 22.99 -2.74
C ASP A 225 13.80 23.10 -3.41
N GLY A 226 12.82 22.37 -2.91
CA GLY A 226 11.49 22.30 -3.51
C GLY A 226 11.31 21.18 -4.53
N SER A 227 12.35 20.37 -4.77
CA SER A 227 12.29 19.24 -5.69
C SER A 227 12.85 17.94 -5.11
N ARG A 228 13.47 18.00 -3.93
CA ARG A 228 14.17 16.88 -3.30
C ARG A 228 13.85 16.76 -1.82
N CYS A 229 13.74 15.53 -1.35
CA CYS A 229 13.77 15.19 0.07
C CYS A 229 14.45 13.84 0.31
N ILE A 230 14.96 13.65 1.52
CA ILE A 230 15.50 12.37 2.00
C ILE A 230 14.63 11.93 3.16
N LEU A 231 14.01 10.75 3.03
CA LEU A 231 13.40 10.01 4.11
C LEU A 231 14.42 8.98 4.62
N LEU A 232 14.56 8.94 5.93
CA LEU A 232 15.49 8.06 6.61
C LEU A 232 14.77 7.42 7.79
N ALA A 233 14.56 6.11 7.71
CA ALA A 233 14.02 5.31 8.79
C ALA A 233 15.17 4.55 9.43
N SER A 234 15.60 5.01 10.62
CA SER A 234 16.78 4.48 11.30
C SER A 234 16.34 3.64 12.50
N GLN A 235 16.91 2.46 12.62
CA GLN A 235 16.76 1.53 13.75
C GLN A 235 18.16 1.13 14.25
N PRO A 236 18.29 0.67 15.51
CA PRO A 236 19.57 0.27 16.07
C PRO A 236 20.38 -0.73 15.22
N LYS A 237 19.70 -1.67 14.55
CA LYS A 237 20.37 -2.69 13.73
C LYS A 237 20.46 -2.37 12.25
N GLN A 238 19.60 -1.49 11.73
CA GLN A 238 19.50 -1.22 10.29
C GLN A 238 18.93 0.17 10.01
N SER A 239 19.33 0.74 8.88
CA SER A 239 18.81 2.02 8.40
C SER A 239 18.30 1.88 6.98
N PHE A 240 17.15 2.49 6.70
CA PHE A 240 16.54 2.54 5.37
C PHE A 240 16.48 3.98 4.90
N PHE A 241 16.93 4.23 3.68
CA PHE A 241 16.90 5.55 3.08
C PHE A 241 16.09 5.56 1.80
N PHE A 242 15.47 6.72 1.53
CA PHE A 242 14.69 7.01 0.35
C PHE A 242 14.97 8.46 -0.05
N VAL A 243 15.69 8.66 -1.14
CA VAL A 243 15.94 9.98 -1.70
C VAL A 243 14.98 10.18 -2.85
N PHE A 244 14.15 11.23 -2.79
CA PHE A 244 13.18 11.53 -3.83
C PHE A 244 13.63 12.73 -4.67
N TRP A 245 13.40 12.65 -5.97
CA TRP A 245 13.52 13.75 -6.92
C TRP A 245 12.21 13.94 -7.65
N LYS A 246 11.76 15.18 -7.72
CA LYS A 246 10.66 15.56 -8.60
C LYS A 246 11.19 15.73 -10.03
N PRO A 247 10.71 14.96 -11.01
CA PRO A 247 11.03 15.18 -12.40
C PRO A 247 10.40 16.49 -12.91
N LYS A 248 11.02 17.09 -13.93
CA LYS A 248 10.50 18.31 -14.57
C LYS A 248 9.11 18.12 -15.20
N LYS A 249 8.83 16.92 -15.70
CA LYS A 249 7.55 16.52 -16.27
C LYS A 249 7.25 15.08 -15.84
N PRO A 250 5.98 14.75 -15.52
CA PRO A 250 5.60 13.37 -15.30
C PRO A 250 5.66 12.58 -16.61
N TRP A 251 5.80 11.26 -16.51
CA TRP A 251 5.72 10.35 -17.64
C TRP A 251 4.88 9.12 -17.32
N SER A 252 4.42 8.43 -18.36
CA SER A 252 3.59 7.25 -18.20
C SER A 252 4.41 5.97 -18.24
N ARG A 253 3.76 4.85 -17.98
CA ARG A 253 4.35 3.52 -18.12
C ARG A 253 4.95 3.23 -19.50
N TYR A 254 4.52 3.95 -20.54
CA TYR A 254 4.93 3.72 -21.94
C TYR A 254 6.24 4.43 -22.30
N THR A 255 6.59 5.49 -21.57
CA THR A 255 7.81 6.29 -21.79
C THR A 255 8.78 6.19 -20.63
N ARG A 256 8.58 5.25 -19.72
CA ARG A 256 9.40 5.08 -18.52
C ARG A 256 10.85 4.69 -18.86
N PRO A 257 11.84 5.27 -18.18
CA PRO A 257 13.22 4.84 -18.30
C PRO A 257 13.45 3.47 -17.64
N ARG A 258 14.60 2.85 -17.94
CA ARG A 258 15.15 1.74 -17.15
C ARG A 258 16.40 2.26 -16.48
N TYR A 259 16.54 1.94 -15.19
CA TYR A 259 17.69 2.37 -14.39
C TYR A 259 18.66 1.21 -14.22
N SER A 260 19.93 1.51 -14.48
CA SER A 260 21.07 0.64 -14.16
C SER A 260 21.62 0.94 -12.77
N GLU A 261 22.53 0.11 -12.29
CA GLU A 261 23.32 0.41 -11.08
C GLU A 261 24.15 1.69 -11.25
N GLU A 262 24.66 1.95 -12.46
CA GLU A 262 25.40 3.19 -12.76
C GLU A 262 24.51 4.43 -12.61
N ASP A 263 23.24 4.35 -13.00
CA ASP A 263 22.27 5.43 -12.79
C ASP A 263 21.99 5.66 -11.31
N ALA A 264 21.92 4.58 -10.51
CA ALA A 264 21.78 4.69 -9.06
C ALA A 264 23.01 5.36 -8.42
N GLU A 265 24.23 5.01 -8.86
CA GLU A 265 25.47 5.67 -8.41
C GLU A 265 25.52 7.15 -8.81
N LYS A 266 25.10 7.50 -10.03
CA LYS A 266 25.00 8.90 -10.48
C LYS A 266 23.99 9.67 -9.64
N ALA A 267 22.82 9.08 -9.36
CA ALA A 267 21.81 9.68 -8.50
C ALA A 267 22.35 9.91 -7.08
N ALA A 268 23.03 8.92 -6.49
CA ALA A 268 23.64 9.04 -5.16
C ALA A 268 24.70 10.15 -5.11
N LYS A 269 25.58 10.23 -6.10
CA LYS A 269 26.59 11.31 -6.21
C LYS A 269 25.96 12.70 -6.25
N SER A 270 24.80 12.86 -6.90
CA SER A 270 24.09 14.15 -7.00
C SER A 270 23.56 14.68 -5.66
N VAL A 271 23.50 13.82 -4.63
CA VAL A 271 23.02 14.15 -3.29
C VAL A 271 24.02 13.80 -2.18
N ALA A 272 25.24 13.43 -2.54
CA ALA A 272 26.28 12.95 -1.64
C ALA A 272 26.51 13.89 -0.44
N ASP A 273 26.58 15.19 -0.72
CA ASP A 273 26.89 16.23 0.27
C ASP A 273 25.65 16.77 0.99
N LEU A 274 24.44 16.24 0.71
CA LEU A 274 23.24 16.69 1.39
C LEU A 274 23.25 16.25 2.85
N PRO A 275 23.08 17.18 3.82
CA PRO A 275 22.99 16.82 5.22
C PRO A 275 21.77 15.94 5.51
N ILE A 276 21.99 14.88 6.28
CA ILE A 276 20.92 14.02 6.82
C ILE A 276 20.64 14.34 8.30
N ASN A 277 21.61 14.96 8.97
CA ASN A 277 21.52 15.58 10.29
C ASN A 277 22.62 16.67 10.39
N GLU A 278 22.89 17.20 11.58
CA GLU A 278 23.88 18.27 11.79
C GLU A 278 25.34 17.79 11.69
N THR A 279 25.59 16.48 11.66
CA THR A 279 26.94 15.89 11.75
C THR A 279 27.29 14.95 10.59
N MET A 280 26.32 14.60 9.75
CA MET A 280 26.46 13.59 8.70
C MET A 280 25.82 14.04 7.39
N VAL A 281 26.39 13.54 6.30
CA VAL A 281 25.85 13.69 4.94
C VAL A 281 25.41 12.34 4.36
N PHE A 282 24.61 12.38 3.30
CA PHE A 282 24.06 11.18 2.67
C PHE A 282 25.13 10.20 2.16
N ALA A 283 26.28 10.69 1.67
CA ALA A 283 27.37 9.84 1.17
C ALA A 283 27.86 8.83 2.22
N GLU A 284 27.86 9.20 3.50
CA GLU A 284 28.30 8.31 4.58
C GLU A 284 27.36 7.11 4.76
N LEU A 285 26.04 7.31 4.59
CA LEU A 285 25.08 6.21 4.55
C LEU A 285 25.21 5.38 3.27
N TRP A 286 25.34 6.06 2.12
CA TRP A 286 25.45 5.40 0.83
C TRP A 286 26.65 4.44 0.78
N ASN A 287 27.80 4.84 1.33
CA ASN A 287 29.01 4.04 1.29
C ASN A 287 28.97 2.78 2.19
N LYS A 288 28.06 2.74 3.19
CA LYS A 288 27.88 1.59 4.10
C LYS A 288 26.73 0.68 3.71
N ARG A 289 25.95 1.04 2.68
CA ARG A 289 24.71 0.34 2.31
C ARG A 289 24.96 -1.14 1.99
N HIS A 290 23.98 -1.98 2.30
CA HIS A 290 23.93 -3.37 1.84
C HIS A 290 23.40 -3.47 0.42
N ARG A 291 22.35 -2.70 0.10
CA ARG A 291 21.71 -2.70 -1.22
C ARG A 291 21.00 -1.37 -1.47
N ALA A 292 20.93 -0.97 -2.73
CA ALA A 292 20.08 0.12 -3.17
C ALA A 292 19.66 -0.04 -4.64
N GLN A 293 18.60 0.66 -5.01
CA GLN A 293 18.12 0.75 -6.39
C GLN A 293 17.47 2.10 -6.65
N LEU A 294 17.54 2.53 -7.91
CA LEU A 294 16.82 3.70 -8.42
C LEU A 294 15.55 3.22 -9.13
N ALA A 295 14.41 3.82 -8.81
CA ALA A 295 13.15 3.48 -9.44
C ALA A 295 12.25 4.69 -9.63
N ASP A 296 11.34 4.56 -10.59
CA ASP A 296 10.19 5.44 -10.69
C ASP A 296 9.25 5.21 -9.51
N ILE A 297 8.64 6.29 -9.05
CA ILE A 297 7.52 6.27 -8.12
C ILE A 297 6.31 6.80 -8.87
N GLU A 298 5.47 5.86 -9.29
CA GLU A 298 4.18 6.17 -9.85
C GLU A 298 3.16 6.42 -8.75
N GLU A 299 2.14 7.19 -9.09
CA GLU A 299 0.96 7.38 -8.25
C GLU A 299 -0.28 7.58 -9.14
N GLY A 300 -1.42 7.13 -8.66
CA GLY A 300 -2.71 7.24 -9.34
C GLY A 300 -3.69 6.15 -8.93
N VAL A 301 -4.98 6.42 -9.12
CA VAL A 301 -6.06 5.48 -8.85
C VAL A 301 -6.85 5.30 -10.13
N LEU A 302 -6.98 4.06 -10.59
CA LEU A 302 -7.78 3.73 -11.76
C LEU A 302 -9.28 3.90 -11.49
N SER A 303 -10.05 4.20 -12.52
CA SER A 303 -11.51 4.23 -12.43
C SER A 303 -12.15 2.85 -12.63
N ARG A 304 -11.42 1.88 -13.22
CA ARG A 304 -11.92 0.52 -13.47
C ARG A 304 -10.93 -0.54 -13.00
N TRP A 305 -11.35 -1.33 -12.02
CA TRP A 305 -10.53 -2.35 -11.37
C TRP A 305 -10.92 -3.77 -11.77
N HIS A 306 -11.99 -3.92 -12.55
CA HIS A 306 -12.46 -5.23 -13.01
C HIS A 306 -13.11 -5.14 -14.38
N TYR A 307 -13.12 -6.26 -15.10
CA TYR A 307 -13.91 -6.47 -16.31
C TYR A 307 -14.01 -7.98 -16.58
N GLY A 308 -15.22 -8.48 -16.84
CA GLY A 308 -15.45 -9.91 -16.99
C GLY A 308 -14.94 -10.68 -15.77
N ARG A 309 -14.06 -11.66 -16.01
CA ARG A 309 -13.42 -12.50 -14.98
C ARG A 309 -12.06 -11.97 -14.51
N HIS A 310 -11.76 -10.70 -14.73
CA HIS A 310 -10.54 -10.03 -14.27
C HIS A 310 -10.85 -9.09 -13.11
N VAL A 311 -10.04 -9.13 -12.04
CA VAL A 311 -10.09 -8.17 -10.93
C VAL A 311 -8.69 -7.75 -10.51
N LEU A 312 -8.50 -6.47 -10.18
CA LEU A 312 -7.22 -5.87 -9.81
C LEU A 312 -7.20 -5.48 -8.34
N VAL A 313 -6.06 -5.70 -7.68
CA VAL A 313 -5.84 -5.36 -6.27
C VAL A 313 -4.50 -4.67 -6.05
N GLY A 314 -4.38 -3.85 -5.01
CA GLY A 314 -3.12 -3.19 -4.67
C GLY A 314 -2.61 -2.26 -5.77
N ASP A 315 -1.30 -2.22 -5.95
CA ASP A 315 -0.62 -1.38 -6.95
C ASP A 315 -1.07 -1.65 -8.41
N ALA A 316 -1.73 -2.78 -8.69
CA ALA A 316 -2.33 -3.03 -10.00
C ALA A 316 -3.55 -2.12 -10.27
N ALA A 317 -4.24 -1.65 -9.23
CA ALA A 317 -5.44 -0.80 -9.33
C ALA A 317 -5.21 0.63 -8.79
N HIS A 318 -4.44 0.76 -7.72
CA HIS A 318 -4.27 2.01 -6.99
C HIS A 318 -2.86 2.11 -6.43
N LYS A 319 -2.06 3.01 -7.00
CA LYS A 319 -0.67 3.24 -6.62
C LYS A 319 -0.55 4.55 -5.85
N VAL A 320 0.17 4.51 -4.74
CA VAL A 320 0.45 5.70 -3.92
C VAL A 320 1.94 5.84 -3.68
N THR A 321 2.36 7.08 -3.40
CA THR A 321 3.73 7.39 -3.00
C THR A 321 4.10 6.71 -1.67
N PRO A 322 5.35 6.27 -1.49
CA PRO A 322 5.76 5.45 -0.36
C PRO A 322 5.98 6.22 0.95
N ASN A 323 5.94 7.56 0.92
CA ASN A 323 6.33 8.44 2.02
C ASN A 323 5.54 8.23 3.33
N MET A 324 4.33 7.71 3.23
CA MET A 324 3.49 7.35 4.38
C MET A 324 3.40 5.85 4.65
N ALA A 325 4.07 5.04 3.82
CA ALA A 325 4.02 3.58 3.84
C ALA A 325 2.61 2.97 3.71
N LEU A 326 1.61 3.69 3.19
CA LEU A 326 0.22 3.21 3.13
C LEU A 326 -0.05 2.25 1.97
N GLY A 327 0.76 2.22 0.91
CA GLY A 327 0.49 1.43 -0.30
C GLY A 327 0.39 -0.08 -0.05
N GLY A 328 1.37 -0.68 0.63
CA GLY A 328 1.35 -2.11 0.95
C GLY A 328 0.19 -2.49 1.88
N ASN A 329 -0.08 -1.64 2.87
CA ASN A 329 -1.19 -1.82 3.82
C ASN A 329 -2.55 -1.76 3.10
N LEU A 330 -2.72 -0.83 2.15
CA LEU A 330 -3.92 -0.74 1.32
C LEU A 330 -4.05 -1.95 0.38
N GLY A 331 -2.95 -2.49 -0.14
CA GLY A 331 -2.96 -3.74 -0.90
C GLY A 331 -3.48 -4.94 -0.10
N ILE A 332 -3.00 -5.09 1.15
CA ILE A 332 -3.49 -6.10 2.10
C ILE A 332 -4.98 -5.90 2.40
N GLU A 333 -5.40 -4.66 2.62
CA GLU A 333 -6.79 -4.35 2.86
C GLU A 333 -7.70 -4.68 1.66
N SER A 334 -7.26 -4.36 0.43
CA SER A 334 -8.02 -4.66 -0.78
C SER A 334 -8.30 -6.15 -0.95
N VAL A 335 -7.32 -7.02 -0.66
CA VAL A 335 -7.54 -8.48 -0.75
C VAL A 335 -8.42 -9.00 0.39
N THR A 336 -8.37 -8.40 1.57
CA THR A 336 -9.26 -8.70 2.69
C THR A 336 -10.72 -8.41 2.32
N VAL A 337 -11.02 -7.21 1.79
CA VAL A 337 -12.39 -6.84 1.37
C VAL A 337 -12.89 -7.77 0.26
N LEU A 338 -12.07 -8.00 -0.76
CA LEU A 338 -12.44 -8.90 -1.86
C LEU A 338 -12.72 -10.32 -1.35
N THR A 339 -11.91 -10.82 -0.41
CA THR A 339 -12.10 -12.16 0.17
C THR A 339 -13.41 -12.26 0.94
N ASN A 340 -13.75 -11.27 1.76
CA ASN A 340 -15.02 -11.25 2.50
C ASN A 340 -16.22 -11.31 1.54
N LEU A 341 -16.19 -10.50 0.47
CA LEU A 341 -17.27 -10.46 -0.52
C LEU A 341 -17.39 -11.77 -1.32
N LEU A 342 -16.27 -12.36 -1.73
CA LEU A 342 -16.25 -13.67 -2.39
C LEU A 342 -16.81 -14.75 -1.48
N ARG A 343 -16.36 -14.80 -0.22
CA ARG A 343 -16.81 -15.78 0.76
C ARG A 343 -18.31 -15.62 1.04
N LYS A 344 -18.78 -14.39 1.24
CA LYS A 344 -20.20 -14.10 1.44
C LYS A 344 -21.03 -14.59 0.26
N ALA A 345 -20.64 -14.25 -0.96
CA ALA A 345 -21.35 -14.70 -2.17
C ALA A 345 -21.39 -16.23 -2.31
N LEU A 346 -20.36 -16.94 -1.85
CA LEU A 346 -20.32 -18.40 -1.86
C LEU A 346 -21.20 -19.01 -0.76
N VAL A 347 -21.27 -18.40 0.43
CA VAL A 347 -22.09 -18.88 1.55
C VAL A 347 -23.58 -18.60 1.32
N ASP A 348 -23.91 -17.44 0.76
CA ASP A 348 -25.29 -17.05 0.46
C ASP A 348 -25.87 -17.86 -0.71
N LYS A 349 -25.02 -18.54 -1.48
CA LYS A 349 -25.44 -19.34 -2.63
C LYS A 349 -25.97 -20.70 -2.18
N GLU A 350 -27.26 -20.95 -2.45
CA GLU A 350 -27.86 -22.27 -2.25
C GLU A 350 -27.33 -23.27 -3.30
N GLY A 351 -26.71 -24.36 -2.84
CA GLY A 351 -26.18 -25.44 -3.68
C GLY A 351 -24.65 -25.45 -3.83
N LEU A 352 -24.09 -26.58 -4.29
CA LEU A 352 -22.64 -26.78 -4.48
C LEU A 352 -22.13 -26.20 -5.82
N GLU A 353 -22.77 -25.15 -6.34
CA GLU A 353 -22.44 -24.57 -7.65
C GLU A 353 -21.47 -23.39 -7.52
N LYS A 354 -20.48 -23.34 -8.43
CA LYS A 354 -19.53 -22.21 -8.52
C LYS A 354 -20.21 -20.90 -8.91
N LEU A 355 -19.56 -19.77 -8.61
CA LEU A 355 -20.04 -18.46 -9.03
C LEU A 355 -20.00 -18.31 -10.56
N LYS A 356 -21.12 -17.88 -11.14
CA LYS A 356 -21.27 -17.50 -12.55
C LYS A 356 -20.56 -16.18 -12.80
N ALA A 357 -20.25 -15.90 -14.07
CA ALA A 357 -19.59 -14.65 -14.46
C ALA A 357 -20.37 -13.40 -14.01
N SER A 358 -21.71 -13.43 -14.05
CA SER A 358 -22.56 -12.33 -13.57
C SER A 358 -22.46 -12.11 -12.06
N GLU A 359 -22.36 -13.18 -11.28
CA GLU A 359 -22.23 -13.12 -9.82
C GLU A 359 -20.83 -12.61 -9.42
N LEU A 360 -19.78 -13.06 -10.12
CA LEU A 360 -18.42 -12.53 -9.96
C LEU A 360 -18.37 -11.03 -10.30
N LYS A 361 -19.03 -10.61 -11.38
CA LYS A 361 -19.14 -9.20 -11.76
C LYS A 361 -19.76 -8.38 -10.62
N THR A 362 -20.87 -8.83 -10.03
CA THR A 362 -21.49 -8.14 -8.88
C THR A 362 -20.55 -8.05 -7.68
N VAL A 363 -19.82 -9.13 -7.36
CA VAL A 363 -18.80 -9.11 -6.30
C VAL A 363 -17.69 -8.10 -6.58
N PHE A 364 -17.19 -8.03 -7.81
CA PHE A 364 -16.12 -7.11 -8.19
C PHE A 364 -16.58 -5.64 -8.23
N GLU A 365 -17.83 -5.39 -8.64
CA GLU A 365 -18.45 -4.06 -8.60
C GLU A 365 -18.57 -3.56 -7.16
N GLU A 366 -19.04 -4.42 -6.25
CA GLU A 366 -19.14 -4.11 -4.82
C GLU A 366 -17.77 -3.87 -4.19
N TYR A 367 -16.78 -4.72 -4.50
CA TYR A 367 -15.39 -4.55 -4.05
C TYR A 367 -14.83 -3.19 -4.48
N GLN A 368 -14.98 -2.83 -5.75
CA GLN A 368 -14.51 -1.56 -6.26
C GLN A 368 -15.25 -0.40 -5.58
N ALA A 369 -16.57 -0.48 -5.42
CA ALA A 369 -17.37 0.57 -4.79
C ALA A 369 -16.93 0.83 -3.34
N GLN A 370 -16.67 -0.22 -2.55
CA GLN A 370 -16.22 -0.10 -1.16
C GLN A 370 -14.82 0.50 -1.06
N GLN A 371 -13.90 0.10 -1.95
CA GLN A 371 -12.48 0.47 -1.83
C GLN A 371 -12.09 1.74 -2.60
N LEU A 372 -12.84 2.17 -3.62
CA LEU A 372 -12.44 3.28 -4.48
C LEU A 372 -12.27 4.60 -3.73
N LEU A 373 -13.26 5.00 -2.94
CA LEU A 373 -13.20 6.24 -2.15
C LEU A 373 -12.07 6.20 -1.12
N ARG A 374 -11.82 5.02 -0.55
CA ARG A 374 -10.74 4.80 0.40
C ARG A 374 -9.37 4.91 -0.26
N ALA A 375 -9.20 4.28 -1.43
CA ALA A 375 -7.98 4.36 -2.21
C ALA A 375 -7.69 5.80 -2.67
N GLN A 376 -8.72 6.54 -3.10
CA GLN A 376 -8.60 7.96 -3.45
C GLN A 376 -8.19 8.82 -2.26
N ALA A 377 -8.80 8.62 -1.08
CA ALA A 377 -8.43 9.37 0.12
C ALA A 377 -6.98 9.11 0.54
N ILE A 378 -6.52 7.86 0.50
CA ILE A 378 -5.14 7.47 0.80
C ILE A 378 -4.16 8.02 -0.25
N PHE A 379 -4.55 8.00 -1.53
CA PHE A 379 -3.79 8.60 -2.62
C PHE A 379 -3.60 10.10 -2.42
N GLU A 380 -4.67 10.86 -2.22
CA GLU A 380 -4.62 12.31 -2.01
C GLU A 380 -3.73 12.68 -0.81
N LEU A 381 -3.87 11.93 0.27
CA LEU A 381 -3.08 12.12 1.48
C LEU A 381 -1.58 11.84 1.24
N SER A 382 -1.25 10.70 0.62
CA SER A 382 0.14 10.33 0.32
C SER A 382 0.78 11.30 -0.69
N SER A 383 0.03 11.67 -1.72
CA SER A 383 0.37 12.67 -2.73
C SER A 383 0.72 14.01 -2.10
N PHE A 384 -0.12 14.50 -1.18
CA PHE A 384 0.15 15.73 -0.44
C PHE A 384 1.41 15.63 0.42
N VAL A 385 1.55 14.55 1.20
CA VAL A 385 2.70 14.40 2.11
C VAL A 385 4.01 14.39 1.34
N SER A 386 4.09 13.68 0.22
CA SER A 386 5.29 13.65 -0.63
C SER A 386 5.68 15.04 -1.12
N ARG A 387 4.71 15.81 -1.61
CA ARG A 387 4.90 17.20 -2.05
C ARG A 387 5.29 18.13 -0.89
N ALA A 388 4.68 17.96 0.28
CA ALA A 388 4.97 18.74 1.48
C ALA A 388 6.38 18.46 2.03
N GLN A 389 6.83 17.21 1.99
CA GLN A 389 8.18 16.81 2.41
C GLN A 389 9.25 17.26 1.42
N ALA A 390 8.95 17.32 0.12
CA ALA A 390 9.86 17.84 -0.89
C ALA A 390 9.85 19.38 -1.01
N TRP A 391 8.93 20.08 -0.33
CA TRP A 391 8.69 21.51 -0.46
C TRP A 391 8.29 21.96 -1.88
N ASP A 392 7.45 21.17 -2.54
CA ASP A 392 7.04 21.33 -3.96
C ASP A 392 6.25 22.61 -4.29
N SER A 393 6.16 23.55 -3.35
CA SER A 393 5.83 24.95 -3.62
C SER A 393 6.34 25.82 -2.49
N ARG A 394 6.48 27.13 -2.76
CA ARG A 394 6.82 28.12 -1.72
C ARG A 394 5.81 28.11 -0.56
N TRP A 395 4.54 27.85 -0.87
CA TRP A 395 3.49 27.71 0.13
C TRP A 395 3.68 26.46 1.01
N LEU A 396 3.95 25.31 0.41
CA LEU A 396 4.21 24.08 1.16
C LEU A 396 5.45 24.22 2.04
N LYS A 397 6.53 24.85 1.54
CA LYS A 397 7.70 25.21 2.35
C LYS A 397 7.34 26.08 3.54
N PHE A 398 6.61 27.18 3.30
CA PHE A 398 6.17 28.09 4.36
C PHE A 398 5.35 27.36 5.42
N LYS A 399 4.37 26.54 4.99
CA LYS A 399 3.51 25.77 5.89
C LYS A 399 4.31 24.76 6.71
N SER A 400 5.24 24.03 6.11
CA SER A 400 6.07 23.04 6.80
C SER A 400 6.99 23.66 7.85
N ILE A 401 7.53 24.86 7.60
CA ILE A 401 8.47 25.54 8.51
C ILE A 401 7.75 26.36 9.60
N TYR A 402 6.70 27.10 9.24
CA TYR A 402 6.12 28.13 10.12
C TYR A 402 4.73 27.81 10.64
N ILE A 403 4.01 26.85 10.06
CA ILE A 403 2.65 26.49 10.52
C ILE A 403 2.65 25.14 11.21
N ALA A 404 3.19 24.11 10.55
CA ALA A 404 3.15 22.73 11.03
C ALA A 404 3.72 22.55 12.45
N PRO A 405 4.84 23.18 12.85
CA PRO A 405 5.39 23.05 14.21
C PRO A 405 4.48 23.60 15.31
N HIS A 406 3.55 24.50 14.98
CA HIS A 406 2.63 25.11 15.95
C HIS A 406 1.23 24.47 15.93
N ARG A 407 0.97 23.50 15.05
CA ARG A 407 -0.30 22.78 15.05
C ARG A 407 -0.39 21.86 16.26
N ASN A 408 -1.62 21.55 16.68
CA ASN A 408 -1.87 20.47 17.65
C ASN A 408 -1.14 19.21 17.17
N PRO A 409 -0.14 18.72 17.92
CA PRO A 409 0.67 17.60 17.46
C PRO A 409 -0.16 16.31 17.33
N ARG A 410 -1.38 16.25 17.88
CA ARG A 410 -2.29 15.10 17.77
C ARG A 410 -3.04 15.08 16.44
N ALA A 411 -3.16 16.22 15.75
CA ALA A 411 -4.02 16.35 14.58
C ALA A 411 -3.68 15.34 13.47
N LEU A 412 -2.38 15.15 13.16
CA LEU A 412 -1.93 14.19 12.17
C LEU A 412 -2.14 12.72 12.62
N PRO A 413 -1.59 12.27 13.76
CA PRO A 413 -1.74 10.88 14.20
C PRO A 413 -3.19 10.48 14.51
N ASP A 414 -4.04 11.40 15.00
CA ASP A 414 -5.45 11.12 15.24
C ASP A 414 -6.23 11.05 13.92
N GLY A 415 -5.92 11.93 12.95
CA GLY A 415 -6.49 11.84 11.60
C GLY A 415 -6.09 10.56 10.87
N LEU A 416 -4.84 10.13 10.99
CA LEU A 416 -4.40 8.83 10.51
C LEU A 416 -5.05 7.69 11.29
N GLY A 417 -5.24 7.86 12.59
CA GLY A 417 -5.92 6.88 13.42
C GLY A 417 -7.38 6.64 13.00
N GLU A 418 -8.06 7.67 12.52
CA GLU A 418 -9.40 7.53 11.93
C GLU A 418 -9.40 6.68 10.64
N ILE A 419 -8.37 6.80 9.81
CA ILE A 419 -8.19 5.98 8.60
C ILE A 419 -7.87 4.53 8.98
N ILE A 420 -6.97 4.35 9.95
CA ILE A 420 -6.50 3.05 10.45
C ILE A 420 -7.67 2.28 11.09
N ARG A 421 -8.45 2.90 11.98
CA ARG A 421 -9.51 2.19 12.74
C ARG A 421 -10.69 1.71 11.87
N ARG A 422 -10.80 2.24 10.65
CA ARG A 422 -11.81 1.91 9.63
C ARG A 422 -11.34 0.88 8.61
N ALA A 423 -10.11 0.40 8.70
CA ALA A 423 -9.61 -0.57 7.76
C ALA A 423 -10.33 -1.92 7.92
N ALA A 424 -10.63 -2.57 6.81
CA ALA A 424 -11.27 -3.87 6.82
C ALA A 424 -10.37 -4.96 7.43
N ILE A 425 -11.02 -5.92 8.09
CA ILE A 425 -10.45 -7.19 8.57
C ILE A 425 -11.29 -8.35 7.98
N LEU A 426 -10.83 -9.59 8.11
CA LEU A 426 -11.65 -10.74 7.72
C LEU A 426 -12.86 -10.83 8.66
N ASP A 427 -14.08 -10.85 8.14
CA ASP A 427 -15.30 -10.84 8.97
C ASP A 427 -15.68 -12.24 9.51
N PHE A 428 -14.96 -13.27 9.08
CA PHE A 428 -15.19 -14.67 9.43
C PHE A 428 -14.03 -15.32 10.20
N VAL A 429 -12.97 -14.57 10.52
CA VAL A 429 -11.84 -15.04 11.32
C VAL A 429 -11.67 -14.14 12.54
N PRO A 430 -11.67 -14.64 13.77
CA PRO A 430 -11.48 -13.80 14.92
C PRO A 430 -10.06 -13.21 14.94
N VAL A 431 -9.96 -11.92 15.26
CA VAL A 431 -8.70 -11.26 15.64
C VAL A 431 -8.25 -11.84 16.98
N GLY A 432 -9.15 -12.02 17.96
CA GLY A 432 -8.80 -12.44 19.31
C GLY A 432 -8.23 -11.31 20.16
N LYS A 433 -7.41 -11.65 21.16
CA LYS A 433 -6.87 -10.66 22.12
C LYS A 433 -6.07 -9.57 21.40
N TRP A 434 -6.53 -8.33 21.51
CA TRP A 434 -5.86 -7.15 20.96
C TRP A 434 -5.70 -6.08 22.05
N PRO A 435 -4.54 -5.41 22.19
CA PRO A 435 -4.37 -4.35 23.19
C PRO A 435 -5.34 -3.19 22.97
N GLU A 436 -5.91 -2.68 24.05
CA GLU A 436 -6.82 -1.52 23.97
C GLU A 436 -6.06 -0.27 23.51
N GLY A 437 -6.74 0.53 22.68
CA GLY A 437 -6.29 1.83 22.23
C GLY A 437 -7.38 2.86 22.43
N ARG A 438 -6.99 4.14 22.49
CA ARG A 438 -7.92 5.26 22.69
C ARG A 438 -8.99 5.36 21.59
N LEU A 439 -8.65 5.01 20.35
CA LEU A 439 -9.59 5.02 19.23
C LEU A 439 -10.20 3.62 19.04
N GLY A 440 -11.50 3.50 19.33
CA GLY A 440 -12.24 2.26 19.11
C GLY A 440 -12.29 1.84 17.63
N TRP A 441 -12.04 0.56 17.38
CA TRP A 441 -12.13 -0.05 16.05
C TRP A 441 -13.56 0.00 15.50
N VAL A 442 -13.74 0.32 14.21
CA VAL A 442 -15.07 0.30 13.58
C VAL A 442 -15.51 -1.13 13.28
N HIS A 443 -14.58 -1.95 12.77
CA HIS A 443 -14.80 -3.38 12.57
C HIS A 443 -14.44 -4.10 13.87
N GLY A 444 -15.47 -4.59 14.57
CA GLY A 444 -15.36 -5.42 15.78
C GLY A 444 -14.72 -6.77 15.51
N ASP A 445 -14.51 -7.57 16.55
CA ASP A 445 -14.03 -8.94 16.37
C ASP A 445 -15.12 -9.81 15.70
N ALA A 446 -14.73 -10.84 14.95
CA ALA A 446 -15.69 -11.80 14.43
C ALA A 446 -16.23 -12.62 15.61
N ASP A 447 -17.56 -12.64 15.80
CA ASP A 447 -18.18 -13.50 16.79
C ASP A 447 -17.91 -14.96 16.39
N GLY A 448 -17.40 -15.77 17.32
CA GLY A 448 -16.74 -17.06 17.09
C GLY A 448 -17.58 -18.20 16.47
N GLU A 449 -18.72 -17.92 15.88
CA GLU A 449 -19.53 -18.84 15.08
C GLU A 449 -20.06 -18.05 13.89
N GLY A 450 -19.54 -18.33 12.68
CA GLY A 450 -19.83 -17.65 11.41
C GLY A 450 -21.16 -16.90 11.38
N SER A 451 -21.16 -15.66 11.90
CA SER A 451 -22.38 -14.92 12.09
C SER A 451 -22.86 -14.44 10.73
N THR A 452 -24.04 -14.92 10.35
CA THR A 452 -24.81 -14.40 9.22
C THR A 452 -25.31 -12.98 9.49
N GLU A 453 -25.27 -12.53 10.75
CA GLU A 453 -25.40 -11.12 11.12
C GLU A 453 -24.07 -10.39 10.95
N VAL A 454 -23.82 -10.04 9.70
CA VAL A 454 -22.99 -8.89 9.33
C VAL A 454 -23.50 -7.70 10.15
N LYS A 455 -22.76 -7.23 11.16
CA LYS A 455 -22.81 -5.78 11.43
C LYS A 455 -22.22 -5.17 10.19
N PRO A 456 -23.00 -4.47 9.35
CA PRO A 456 -22.42 -3.84 8.18
C PRO A 456 -21.29 -2.98 8.71
N GLY A 457 -20.05 -3.27 8.32
CA GLY A 457 -19.07 -2.21 8.21
C GLY A 457 -19.82 -1.15 7.43
N MET A 458 -20.08 0.00 8.09
CA MET A 458 -21.02 1.01 7.60
C MET A 458 -20.86 1.06 6.09
N PRO A 459 -21.89 0.72 5.29
CA PRO A 459 -21.76 0.86 3.86
C PRO A 459 -21.21 2.26 3.63
N ALA A 460 -20.29 2.40 2.68
CA ALA A 460 -20.03 3.71 2.12
C ALA A 460 -21.31 4.11 1.37
N THR A 461 -22.41 4.34 2.08
CA THR A 461 -23.53 5.08 1.57
C THR A 461 -22.94 6.42 1.15
N ASN A 462 -23.16 6.70 -0.13
CA ASN A 462 -22.69 7.88 -0.81
C ASN A 462 -22.92 9.12 0.07
N ASP A 463 -21.91 9.99 0.10
CA ASP A 463 -21.76 11.25 0.84
C ASP A 463 -21.17 11.23 2.26
N TRP A 464 -21.44 10.31 3.19
CA TRP A 464 -21.02 10.55 4.60
C TRP A 464 -19.64 9.98 4.99
N ALA A 465 -19.33 8.72 4.66
CA ALA A 465 -18.06 8.09 5.02
C ALA A 465 -16.88 8.56 4.13
N GLY A 466 -17.15 8.72 2.83
CA GLY A 466 -16.20 9.31 1.88
C GLY A 466 -15.89 10.76 2.24
N SER A 467 -16.91 11.57 2.58
CA SER A 467 -16.67 12.96 2.98
C SER A 467 -15.89 13.06 4.28
N GLN A 468 -16.09 12.20 5.28
CA GLN A 468 -15.29 12.19 6.52
C GLN A 468 -13.82 11.79 6.28
N LEU A 469 -13.55 10.79 5.42
CA LEU A 469 -12.18 10.42 5.04
C LEU A 469 -11.51 11.51 4.20
N LEU A 470 -12.24 12.09 3.23
CA LEU A 470 -11.80 13.28 2.50
C LEU A 470 -11.67 14.50 3.41
N HIS A 471 -12.46 14.62 4.47
CA HIS A 471 -12.41 15.71 5.44
C HIS A 471 -11.22 15.52 6.39
N ALA A 472 -10.94 14.30 6.84
CA ALA A 472 -9.73 13.93 7.58
C ALA A 472 -8.48 14.16 6.71
N ALA A 473 -8.51 13.75 5.44
CA ALA A 473 -7.48 14.10 4.47
C ALA A 473 -7.37 15.61 4.32
N LYS A 474 -8.46 16.36 4.15
CA LYS A 474 -8.47 17.85 4.08
C LYS A 474 -8.00 18.52 5.38
N LEU A 475 -8.20 17.91 6.55
CA LEU A 475 -7.72 18.38 7.85
C LEU A 475 -6.21 18.17 7.98
N VAL A 476 -5.69 17.04 7.49
CA VAL A 476 -4.26 16.74 7.43
C VAL A 476 -3.55 17.60 6.37
N VAL A 477 -4.07 17.58 5.14
CA VAL A 477 -3.66 18.40 4.00
C VAL A 477 -3.83 19.89 4.27
N GLY A 478 -4.72 20.26 5.20
CA GLY A 478 -4.95 21.60 5.71
C GLY A 478 -5.31 22.62 4.62
N GLY A 479 -6.62 22.70 4.34
CA GLY A 479 -7.39 23.95 4.24
C GLY A 479 -7.01 24.95 3.14
N ILE A 480 -7.78 24.92 2.05
CA ILE A 480 -7.88 25.99 1.03
C ILE A 480 -8.17 27.37 1.66
N ALA A 481 -8.65 27.43 2.91
CA ALA A 481 -8.90 28.67 3.65
C ALA A 481 -7.64 29.53 3.93
N ALA A 482 -6.43 28.97 3.87
CA ALA A 482 -5.21 29.76 4.06
C ALA A 482 -4.91 30.69 2.87
N ALA A 483 -5.38 30.38 1.66
CA ALA A 483 -5.25 31.29 0.51
C ALA A 483 -6.08 32.57 0.70
N LEU A 484 -7.22 32.47 1.40
CA LEU A 484 -8.07 33.62 1.73
C LEU A 484 -7.51 34.43 2.89
N ILE A 485 -6.88 33.79 3.88
CA ILE A 485 -6.20 34.50 4.98
C ILE A 485 -4.93 35.18 4.50
N VAL A 486 -4.14 34.57 3.61
CA VAL A 486 -2.97 35.22 3.01
C VAL A 486 -3.38 36.35 2.06
N SER A 487 -4.48 36.22 1.32
CA SER A 487 -5.04 37.33 0.53
C SER A 487 -5.61 38.45 1.41
N TRP A 488 -6.11 38.14 2.61
CA TRP A 488 -6.61 39.14 3.57
C TRP A 488 -5.45 39.85 4.29
N VAL A 489 -4.45 39.10 4.75
CA VAL A 489 -3.24 39.65 5.38
C VAL A 489 -2.42 40.48 4.38
N LEU A 490 -2.31 40.09 3.11
CA LEU A 490 -1.65 40.89 2.08
C LEU A 490 -2.43 42.16 1.71
N ARG A 491 -3.76 42.18 1.84
CA ARG A 491 -4.58 43.39 1.64
C ARG A 491 -4.54 44.35 2.83
N VAL A 492 -4.27 43.85 4.04
CA VAL A 492 -4.17 44.65 5.26
C VAL A 492 -2.76 45.22 5.46
N ILE A 493 -1.71 44.62 4.87
CA ILE A 493 -0.32 45.08 5.00
C ILE A 493 0.11 46.04 3.86
N VAL A 494 -0.60 46.05 2.72
CA VAL A 494 -0.28 46.89 1.55
C VAL A 494 -1.35 47.97 1.30
N GLY A 495 -2.24 48.20 2.28
CA GLY A 495 -3.27 49.25 2.25
C GLY A 495 -2.88 50.46 3.06
#